data_AF-X1P5R9-F1
#
_entry.id   AF-X1P5R9-F1
#
_cell.length_a   1.000
_cell.length_b   1.000
_cell.length_c   1.000
_cell.angle_alpha   90.00
_cell.angle_beta   90.00
_cell.angle_gamma   90.00
#
_symmetry.space_group_name_H-M   'P 1'
#
loop_
_entity.id
_entity.type
_entity.pdbx_description
1 polymer ?
#
loop_
_entity_poly.entity_id
_entity_poly.type
_entity_poly.pdbx_seq_one_letter_code
_entity_poly.pdbx_strand_id
1 'polypeptide(L)'
;MAGEEKDIMQKSLKVKNTNFISGNPPGNNFKAMVKIRYNFKETSAEIKIESKKTAAIIFDKPQKAITPGQSAVFYTGDTLIGGGVIIKS
;
A
#
# COMPACT_ATOMS: atom_id res chain seq x y z
N MET A 1 -3.82 27.34 -19.90
CA MET A 1 -3.49 27.20 -18.46
C MET A 1 -3.18 25.74 -18.21
N ALA A 2 -1.89 25.40 -18.13
CA ALA A 2 -1.47 24.07 -17.72
C ALA A 2 -1.86 23.91 -16.25
N GLY A 3 -2.72 22.93 -15.95
CA GLY A 3 -3.03 22.59 -14.57
C GLY A 3 -1.75 22.16 -13.90
N GLU A 4 -1.31 22.91 -12.89
CA GLU A 4 -0.26 22.46 -12.00
C GLU A 4 -0.80 21.23 -11.28
N GLU A 5 -0.53 20.05 -11.82
CA GLU A 5 -0.65 18.78 -11.11
C GLU A 5 0.30 18.89 -9.92
N LYS A 6 -0.22 19.41 -8.80
CA LYS A 6 0.43 19.28 -7.51
C LYS A 6 0.60 17.79 -7.31
N ASP A 7 1.79 17.29 -7.58
CA ASP A 7 2.21 15.95 -7.26
C ASP A 7 2.18 15.81 -5.74
N ILE A 8 1.00 15.52 -5.19
CA ILE A 8 0.85 15.30 -3.76
C ILE A 8 1.60 14.01 -3.45
N MET A 9 2.80 14.16 -2.90
CA MET A 9 3.58 13.04 -2.40
C MET A 9 2.99 12.62 -1.06
N GLN A 10 2.65 11.34 -0.95
CA GLN A 10 2.06 10.77 0.25
C GLN A 10 3.03 9.78 0.87
N LYS A 11 3.32 9.96 2.16
CA LYS A 11 4.18 9.06 2.93
C LYS A 11 3.40 7.85 3.45
N SER A 12 2.09 7.95 3.57
CA SER A 12 1.25 6.85 4.01
C SER A 12 -0.03 6.76 3.21
N LEU A 13 -0.66 5.59 3.21
CA LEU A 13 -1.99 5.36 2.68
C LEU A 13 -2.74 4.40 3.59
N LYS A 14 -4.07 4.34 3.43
CA LYS A 14 -4.92 3.33 4.07
C LYS A 14 -5.55 2.43 3.03
N VAL A 15 -5.57 1.15 3.32
CA VAL A 15 -6.26 0.12 2.55
C VAL A 15 -7.40 -0.48 3.35
N LYS A 16 -8.45 -0.89 2.65
CA LYS A 16 -9.52 -1.75 3.16
C LYS A 16 -9.58 -3.07 2.41
N ASN A 17 -10.38 -3.98 2.94
CA ASN A 17 -10.59 -5.32 2.40
C ASN A 17 -9.25 -6.05 2.18
N THR A 18 -8.36 -5.93 3.18
CA THR A 18 -7.07 -6.60 3.16
C THR A 18 -7.24 -8.11 3.12
N ASN A 19 -6.62 -8.76 2.14
CA ASN A 19 -6.62 -10.20 1.97
C ASN A 19 -5.17 -10.72 1.99
N PHE A 20 -4.88 -11.67 2.87
CA PHE A 20 -3.56 -12.30 2.99
C PHE A 20 -3.63 -13.72 2.47
N ILE A 21 -2.64 -14.14 1.68
CA ILE A 21 -2.64 -15.44 1.02
C ILE A 21 -2.46 -16.57 2.02
N SER A 22 -1.65 -16.39 3.06
CA SER A 22 -1.52 -17.33 4.17
C SER A 22 -2.72 -17.31 5.14
N GLY A 23 -3.80 -16.58 4.84
CA GLY A 23 -4.97 -16.40 5.70
C GLY A 23 -4.81 -15.31 6.77
N ASN A 24 -3.59 -15.14 7.30
CA ASN A 24 -3.28 -14.15 8.34
C ASN A 24 -2.10 -13.26 7.92
N PRO A 25 -2.05 -12.00 8.41
CA PRO A 25 -0.87 -11.16 8.25
C PRO A 25 0.32 -11.75 9.04
N PRO A 26 1.56 -11.53 8.59
CA PRO A 26 2.77 -12.03 9.29
C PRO A 26 2.98 -11.39 10.67
N GLY A 27 2.29 -10.28 10.96
CA GLY A 27 2.24 -9.65 12.28
C GLY A 27 1.38 -8.39 12.24
N ASN A 28 1.22 -7.72 13.38
CA ASN A 28 0.48 -6.44 13.44
C ASN A 28 1.25 -5.29 12.79
N ASN A 29 2.58 -5.38 12.76
CA ASN A 29 3.46 -4.44 12.09
C ASN A 29 4.60 -5.19 11.42
N PHE A 30 4.78 -5.02 10.12
CA PHE A 30 5.84 -5.68 9.36
C PHE A 30 6.26 -4.87 8.15
N LYS A 31 7.50 -5.08 7.70
CA LYS A 31 7.99 -4.49 6.46
C LYS A 31 7.68 -5.39 5.27
N ALA A 32 7.20 -4.79 4.19
CA ALA A 32 6.89 -5.47 2.94
C ALA A 32 7.14 -4.50 1.77
N MET A 33 7.33 -5.04 0.57
CA MET A 33 7.30 -4.23 -0.64
C MET A 33 5.85 -4.05 -1.07
N VAL A 34 5.45 -2.81 -1.34
CA VAL A 34 4.09 -2.46 -1.70
C VAL A 34 4.07 -1.92 -3.12
N LYS A 35 3.18 -2.46 -3.94
CA LYS A 35 2.94 -1.99 -5.30
C LYS A 35 1.51 -1.49 -5.40
N ILE A 36 1.36 -0.19 -5.62
CA ILE A 36 0.07 0.52 -5.69
C ILE A 36 -0.44 0.71 -7.12
N ARG A 37 0.42 0.48 -8.13
CA ARG A 37 0.09 0.51 -9.56
C ARG A 37 0.95 -0.47 -10.33
N TYR A 38 0.39 -1.04 -11.40
CA TYR A 38 1.09 -2.01 -12.26
C TYR A 38 2.39 -1.45 -12.86
N ASN A 39 2.36 -0.19 -13.31
CA ASN A 39 3.51 0.49 -13.94
C ASN A 39 4.52 1.08 -12.95
N PHE A 40 4.26 1.02 -11.65
CA PHE A 40 5.19 1.53 -10.64
C PHE A 40 6.07 0.40 -10.10
N LYS A 41 7.32 0.72 -9.77
CA LYS A 41 8.18 -0.18 -9.00
C LYS A 41 7.58 -0.36 -7.61
N GLU A 42 7.68 -1.57 -7.09
CA GLU A 42 7.39 -1.82 -5.69
C GLU A 42 8.30 -0.97 -4.78
N THR A 43 7.71 -0.41 -3.73
CA THR A 43 8.42 0.41 -2.76
C THR A 43 8.36 -0.25 -1.40
N SER A 44 9.48 -0.24 -0.69
CA SER A 44 9.53 -0.69 0.70
C SER A 44 8.61 0.17 1.57
N ALA A 45 7.72 -0.50 2.30
CA ALA A 45 6.79 0.12 3.21
C ALA A 45 6.61 -0.71 4.47
N GLU A 46 6.25 -0.04 5.56
CA GLU A 46 5.78 -0.67 6.78
C GLU A 46 4.25 -0.78 6.73
N ILE A 47 3.74 -2.00 6.94
CA ILE A 47 2.31 -2.30 6.97
C ILE A 47 1.90 -2.49 8.43
N LYS A 48 0.97 -1.64 8.88
CA LYS A 48 0.31 -1.70 10.18
C LYS A 48 -1.11 -2.19 10.02
N ILE A 49 -1.42 -3.33 10.61
CA ILE A 49 -2.78 -3.86 10.65
C ILE A 49 -3.57 -3.09 11.69
N GLU A 50 -4.54 -2.30 11.24
CA GLU A 50 -5.40 -1.49 12.10
C GLU A 50 -6.64 -2.29 12.53
N SER A 51 -7.14 -3.18 11.67
CA SER A 51 -8.26 -4.09 11.96
C SER A 51 -8.26 -5.28 11.01
N LYS A 52 -9.17 -6.25 11.22
CA LYS A 52 -9.29 -7.48 10.39
C LYS A 52 -9.32 -7.24 8.87
N LYS A 53 -9.81 -6.09 8.41
CA LYS A 53 -9.92 -5.76 6.98
C LYS A 53 -9.24 -4.44 6.61
N THR A 54 -8.47 -3.82 7.49
CA THR A 54 -7.87 -2.50 7.24
C THR A 54 -6.42 -2.48 7.68
N ALA A 55 -5.59 -1.84 6.87
CA ALA A 55 -4.19 -1.60 7.19
C ALA A 55 -3.77 -0.21 6.77
N ALA A 56 -2.85 0.36 7.55
CA ALA A 56 -2.10 1.55 7.19
C ALA A 56 -0.77 1.13 6.58
N ILE A 57 -0.41 1.73 5.46
CA ILE A 57 0.87 1.50 4.78
C ILE A 57 1.67 2.79 4.92
N ILE A 58 2.88 2.69 5.44
CA ILE A 58 3.81 3.80 5.57
C ILE A 58 5.00 3.53 4.67
N PHE A 59 5.12 4.27 3.58
CA PHE A 59 6.24 4.15 2.68
C PHE A 59 7.50 4.75 3.29
N ASP A 60 8.63 4.10 3.04
CA ASP A 60 9.94 4.62 3.45
C ASP A 60 10.25 5.93 2.71
N LYS A 61 9.89 5.96 1.41
CA LYS A 61 9.96 7.15 0.55
C LYS A 61 8.56 7.58 0.10
N PRO A 62 8.21 8.87 0.18
CA PRO A 62 6.91 9.38 -0.26
C PRO A 62 6.60 8.96 -1.71
N GLN A 63 5.37 8.51 -1.95
CA GLN A 63 4.90 8.06 -3.25
C GLN A 63 3.91 9.07 -3.84
N LYS A 64 4.02 9.32 -5.15
CA LYS A 64 3.06 10.14 -5.91
C LYS A 64 1.90 9.29 -6.41
N ALA A 65 0.84 9.94 -6.90
CA ALA A 65 -0.23 9.33 -7.68
C ALA A 65 -0.98 8.17 -6.98
N ILE A 66 -1.12 8.23 -5.66
CA ILE A 66 -1.96 7.31 -4.90
C ILE A 66 -3.42 7.66 -5.19
N THR A 67 -4.16 6.73 -5.80
CA THR A 67 -5.55 6.96 -6.19
C THR A 67 -6.48 6.02 -5.44
N PRO A 68 -7.48 6.53 -4.70
CA PRO A 68 -8.50 5.70 -4.07
C PRO A 68 -9.19 4.79 -5.10
N GLY A 69 -9.49 3.56 -4.70
CA GLY A 69 -10.11 2.53 -5.55
C GLY A 69 -9.12 1.63 -6.28
N GLN A 70 -7.83 1.98 -6.35
CA GLN A 70 -6.80 1.08 -6.86
C GLN A 70 -6.40 0.02 -5.81
N SER A 71 -5.87 -1.11 -6.27
CA SER A 71 -5.36 -2.16 -5.40
C SER A 71 -3.90 -1.91 -5.02
N ALA A 72 -3.59 -2.05 -3.73
CA ALA A 72 -2.23 -2.16 -3.24
C ALA A 72 -1.94 -3.63 -2.95
N VAL A 73 -0.87 -4.17 -3.54
CA VAL A 73 -0.41 -5.53 -3.30
C VAL A 73 0.87 -5.52 -2.46
N PHE A 74 1.03 -6.54 -1.63
CA PHE A 74 2.11 -6.65 -0.63
C PHE A 74 2.97 -7.86 -0.96
N TYR A 75 4.28 -7.64 -0.99
CA TYR A 75 5.29 -8.65 -1.28
C TYR A 75 6.30 -8.75 -0.15
N THR A 76 6.77 -9.96 0.11
CA THR A 76 7.92 -10.24 0.97
C THR A 76 8.98 -10.93 0.13
N GLY A 77 10.04 -10.21 -0.24
CA GLY A 77 10.92 -10.65 -1.33
C GLY A 77 10.14 -10.75 -2.63
N ASP A 78 10.23 -11.89 -3.32
CA ASP A 78 9.49 -12.19 -4.56
C ASP A 78 8.07 -12.77 -4.31
N THR A 79 7.72 -13.04 -3.05
CA THR A 79 6.45 -13.70 -2.72
C THR A 79 5.34 -12.69 -2.50
N LEU A 80 4.27 -12.77 -3.28
CA LEU A 80 3.02 -12.05 -2.99
C LEU A 80 2.42 -12.61 -1.69
N ILE A 81 2.27 -11.78 -0.67
CA ILE A 81 1.72 -12.17 0.63
C ILE A 81 0.29 -11.69 0.84
N GLY A 82 -0.17 -10.70 0.06
CA GLY A 82 -1.53 -10.18 0.17
C GLY A 82 -1.77 -8.89 -0.59
N GLY A 83 -2.88 -8.22 -0.27
CA GLY A 83 -3.21 -6.91 -0.82
C GLY A 83 -4.49 -6.33 -0.24
N GLY A 84 -4.86 -5.14 -0.69
CA GLY A 84 -6.10 -4.46 -0.30
C GLY A 84 -6.46 -3.32 -1.26
N VAL A 85 -7.61 -2.71 -1.04
CA VAL A 85 -8.12 -1.59 -1.85
C VAL A 85 -7.79 -0.27 -1.17
N ILE A 86 -7.09 0.61 -1.85
CA ILE A 86 -6.73 1.94 -1.36
C ILE A 86 -7.99 2.77 -1.15
N ILE A 87 -8.16 3.32 0.05
CA ILE A 87 -9.32 4.17 0.41
C ILE A 87 -8.94 5.58 0.81
N LYS A 88 -7.70 5.78 1.25
CA LYS A 88 -7.21 7.09 1.63
C LYS A 88 -5.72 7.17 1.33
N SER A 89 -5.33 8.33 0.82
CA SER A 89 -3.97 8.73 0.50
C SER A 89 -3.70 10.03 1.22
#